data_AF-A0A0K9NWY7-F1
#
_entry.id   AF-A0A0K9NWY7-F1
#
_cell.length_a   1.000
_cell.length_b   1.000
_cell.length_c   1.000
_cell.angle_alpha   90.00
_cell.angle_beta   90.00
_cell.angle_gamma   90.00
#
_symmetry.space_group_name_H-M   'P 1'
#
loop_
_entity.id
_entity.type
_entity.pdbx_description
1 polymer ?
#
loop_
_entity_poly.entity_id
_entity_poly.type
_entity_poly.pdbx_seq_one_letter_code
_entity_poly.pdbx_strand_id
1 'polypeptide(L)'
;MCIILSSERNEVDDNILLTLNKPKWLIVAANLMVVIHVIGSYQIYAMPVFDMIETVLVKKMKFTPCFKLRLIARSTYVAFTMFVGMTFPFFGGLLGFIGGFAFAPTTYFLPCIMWLLLYKSKRFSLSWCSNWFCIVFGVLLMVLSPIGGLKQIINQVKTYQFYS
;
A
#
# COMPACT_ATOMS: atom_id res chain seq x y z
N MET A 1 11.20 42.31 -0.18
CA MET A 1 11.12 41.55 1.10
C MET A 1 10.02 40.47 1.08
N CYS A 2 8.80 40.74 0.59
CA CYS A 2 7.68 39.77 0.62
C CYS A 2 7.76 38.59 -0.39
N ILE A 3 8.65 38.63 -1.39
CA ILE A 3 8.75 37.57 -2.42
C ILE A 3 9.71 36.43 -1.99
N ILE A 4 10.61 36.68 -1.02
CA ILE A 4 11.54 35.65 -0.53
C ILE A 4 10.88 34.74 0.52
N LEU A 5 9.83 35.21 1.22
CA LEU A 5 9.11 34.43 2.23
C LEU A 5 8.00 33.52 1.67
N SER A 6 7.64 33.63 0.38
CA SER A 6 6.68 32.72 -0.26
C SER A 6 7.33 31.46 -0.84
N SER A 7 8.67 31.40 -0.85
CA SER A 7 9.46 30.22 -1.23
C SER A 7 9.77 29.32 -0.03
N GLU A 8 8.92 29.33 0.99
CA GLU A 8 8.93 28.38 2.12
C GLU A 8 7.63 27.58 2.14
N ARG A 9 7.00 27.38 0.97
CA ARG A 9 6.04 26.29 0.80
C ARG A 9 6.84 25.00 0.87
N ASN A 10 6.86 24.42 2.07
CA ASN A 10 7.23 23.05 2.39
C ASN A 10 6.75 22.09 1.29
N GLU A 11 7.59 21.84 0.29
CA GLU A 11 7.57 20.57 -0.43
C GLU A 11 8.16 19.55 0.54
N VAL A 12 7.28 19.00 1.38
CA VAL A 12 7.56 17.74 2.05
C VAL A 12 7.50 16.71 0.94
N ASP A 13 8.67 16.37 0.39
CA ASP A 13 8.79 15.25 -0.52
C ASP A 13 8.19 14.01 0.17
N ASP A 14 7.54 13.15 -0.61
CA ASP A 14 6.98 11.88 -0.11
C ASP A 14 8.04 11.06 0.67
N ASN A 15 9.32 11.32 0.39
CA ASN A 15 10.47 10.89 1.17
C ASN A 15 10.94 11.98 2.16
N ILE A 16 10.39 11.95 3.38
CA ILE A 16 10.80 12.77 4.55
C ILE A 16 12.34 12.76 4.81
N LEU A 17 13.05 11.75 4.29
CA LEU A 17 14.50 11.58 4.39
C LEU A 17 15.32 12.56 3.51
N LEU A 18 14.72 13.20 2.51
CA LEU A 18 15.36 14.22 1.67
C LEU A 18 15.28 15.63 2.29
N THR A 19 14.23 15.90 3.07
CA THR A 19 13.97 17.23 3.67
C THR A 19 14.65 17.43 5.03
N LEU A 20 15.25 16.38 5.63
CA LEU A 20 15.88 16.43 6.95
C LEU A 20 17.31 17.02 6.90
N ASN A 21 17.45 18.31 7.21
CA ASN A 21 18.72 19.02 7.28
C ASN A 21 19.52 18.75 8.60
N LYS A 22 19.55 17.50 9.09
CA LYS A 22 20.23 17.05 10.35
C LYS A 22 20.86 15.65 10.17
N PRO A 23 21.85 15.23 11.01
CA PRO A 23 23.11 14.60 10.61
C PRO A 23 22.98 13.42 9.64
N LYS A 24 23.90 13.36 8.66
CA LYS A 24 23.95 12.38 7.56
C LYS A 24 23.82 10.91 8.01
N TRP A 25 24.32 10.56 9.20
CA TRP A 25 24.22 9.21 9.77
C TRP A 25 22.78 8.74 9.98
N LEU A 26 21.86 9.62 10.39
CA LEU A 26 20.48 9.25 10.67
C LEU A 26 19.69 8.98 9.38
N ILE A 27 19.96 9.75 8.33
CA ILE A 27 19.36 9.58 7.00
C ILE A 27 19.78 8.24 6.40
N VAL A 28 21.07 7.90 6.49
CA VAL A 28 21.59 6.61 6.02
C VAL A 28 21.00 5.44 6.80
N ALA A 29 20.93 5.54 8.13
CA ALA A 29 20.33 4.50 8.96
C ALA A 29 18.84 4.27 8.65
N ALA A 30 18.08 5.34 8.44
CA ALA A 30 16.67 5.25 8.08
C ALA A 30 16.45 4.63 6.69
N ASN A 31 17.22 5.06 5.68
CA ASN A 31 17.18 4.45 4.35
C ASN A 31 17.55 2.95 4.40
N LEU A 32 18.57 2.58 5.18
CA LEU A 32 18.98 1.19 5.33
C LEU A 32 17.86 0.35 5.98
N MET A 33 17.20 0.88 7.01
CA MET A 33 16.06 0.21 7.65
C MET A 33 14.90 -0.03 6.68
N VAL A 34 14.55 0.97 5.86
CA VAL A 34 13.49 0.84 4.85
C VAL A 34 13.86 -0.26 3.83
N VAL A 35 15.09 -0.27 3.34
CA VAL A 35 15.56 -1.29 2.39
C VAL A 35 15.47 -2.70 2.99
N ILE A 36 15.98 -2.90 4.22
CA ILE A 36 15.89 -4.20 4.90
C ILE A 36 14.44 -4.63 5.10
N HIS A 37 13.58 -3.71 5.58
CA HIS A 37 12.17 -3.99 5.81
C HIS A 37 11.46 -4.39 4.51
N VAL A 38 11.66 -3.64 3.41
CA VAL A 38 11.01 -3.93 2.12
C VAL A 38 11.48 -5.26 1.54
N ILE A 39 12.79 -5.57 1.63
CA ILE A 39 13.32 -6.87 1.20
C ILE A 39 12.67 -8.01 2.02
N GLY A 40 12.62 -7.87 3.34
CA GLY A 40 12.01 -8.88 4.22
C GLY A 40 10.53 -9.09 3.95
N SER A 41 9.76 -8.00 3.89
CA SER A 41 8.32 -8.04 3.60
C SER A 41 8.06 -8.64 2.22
N TYR A 42 8.85 -8.30 1.19
CA TYR A 42 8.71 -8.87 -0.15
C TYR A 42 8.83 -10.39 -0.16
N GLN A 43 9.80 -10.96 0.57
CA GLN A 43 9.95 -12.42 0.64
C GLN A 43 8.73 -13.09 1.25
N ILE A 44 8.18 -12.54 2.34
CA ILE A 44 7.02 -13.09 3.04
C ILE A 44 5.77 -13.02 2.14
N TYR A 45 5.55 -11.89 1.45
CA TYR A 45 4.40 -11.73 0.55
C TYR A 45 4.52 -12.56 -0.72
N ALA A 46 5.72 -12.78 -1.24
CA ALA A 46 5.92 -13.51 -2.49
C ALA A 46 5.58 -15.01 -2.36
N MET A 47 5.83 -15.64 -1.21
CA MET A 47 5.55 -17.07 -0.99
C MET A 47 4.08 -17.46 -1.28
N PRO A 48 3.06 -16.87 -0.63
CA PRO A 48 1.66 -17.22 -0.88
C PRO A 48 1.18 -16.81 -2.27
N VAL A 49 1.73 -15.73 -2.84
CA VAL A 49 1.37 -15.28 -4.19
C VAL A 49 1.85 -16.30 -5.23
N PHE A 50 3.08 -16.80 -5.10
CA PHE A 50 3.59 -17.84 -5.99
C PHE A 50 2.79 -19.15 -5.86
N ASP A 51 2.41 -19.54 -4.64
CA ASP A 51 1.60 -20.73 -4.41
C ASP A 51 0.18 -20.60 -5.01
N MET A 52 -0.43 -19.42 -4.93
CA MET A 52 -1.71 -19.12 -5.59
C MET A 52 -1.60 -19.19 -7.12
N ILE A 53 -0.54 -18.62 -7.70
CA ILE A 53 -0.31 -18.66 -9.16
C ILE A 53 -0.08 -20.10 -9.63
N GLU A 54 0.75 -20.88 -8.92
CA GLU A 54 1.00 -22.30 -9.20
C GLU A 54 -0.30 -23.10 -9.11
N THR A 55 -1.11 -22.87 -8.07
CA THR A 55 -2.42 -23.52 -7.89
C THR A 55 -3.39 -23.20 -9.03
N VAL A 56 -3.48 -21.95 -9.47
CA VAL A 56 -4.33 -21.56 -10.61
C VAL A 56 -3.84 -22.23 -11.90
N LEU A 57 -2.54 -22.25 -12.13
CA LEU A 57 -1.95 -22.78 -13.36
C LEU A 57 -2.07 -24.32 -13.44
N VAL A 58 -1.98 -25.03 -12.30
CA VAL A 58 -2.18 -26.48 -12.23
C VAL A 58 -3.68 -26.83 -12.26
N LYS A 59 -4.53 -26.17 -11.46
CA LYS A 59 -5.96 -26.52 -11.37
C LYS A 59 -6.81 -26.01 -12.53
N LYS A 60 -6.58 -24.79 -13.04
CA LYS A 60 -7.34 -24.25 -14.19
C LYS A 60 -6.75 -24.61 -15.54
N MET A 61 -5.42 -24.63 -15.69
CA MET A 61 -4.77 -24.83 -16.99
C MET A 61 -4.20 -26.25 -17.19
N LYS A 62 -4.40 -27.16 -16.21
CA LYS A 62 -3.98 -28.59 -16.25
C LYS A 62 -2.50 -28.80 -16.62
N PHE A 63 -1.62 -27.85 -16.31
CA PHE A 63 -0.18 -28.03 -16.51
C PHE A 63 0.40 -28.99 -15.47
N THR A 64 1.32 -29.85 -15.88
CA THR A 64 2.09 -30.69 -14.95
C THR A 64 3.01 -29.80 -14.11
N PRO A 65 3.04 -29.98 -12.77
CA PRO A 65 3.93 -29.21 -11.91
C PRO A 65 5.37 -29.57 -12.25
N CYS A 66 6.08 -28.63 -12.87
CA CYS A 66 7.46 -28.81 -13.30
C CYS A 66 8.29 -27.61 -12.88
N PHE A 67 9.60 -27.80 -12.68
CA PHE A 67 10.54 -26.75 -12.27
C PHE A 67 10.49 -25.52 -13.21
N LYS A 68 10.22 -25.76 -14.50
CA LYS A 68 10.01 -24.71 -15.52
C LYS A 68 8.81 -23.83 -15.22
N LEU A 69 7.70 -24.40 -14.73
CA LEU A 69 6.47 -23.67 -14.40
C LEU A 69 6.69 -22.70 -13.24
N ARG A 70 7.44 -23.13 -12.22
CA ARG A 70 7.85 -22.30 -11.08
C ARG A 70 8.81 -21.17 -11.50
N LEU A 71 9.74 -21.44 -12.41
CA LEU A 71 10.64 -20.43 -12.95
C LEU A 71 9.89 -19.37 -13.79
N ILE A 72 8.93 -19.82 -14.61
CA ILE A 72 8.06 -18.94 -15.42
C ILE A 72 7.18 -18.09 -14.51
N ALA A 73 6.50 -18.68 -13.52
CA ALA A 73 5.65 -17.93 -12.59
C ALA A 73 6.43 -16.83 -11.85
N ARG A 74 7.64 -17.14 -11.38
CA ARG A 74 8.52 -16.16 -10.72
C ARG A 74 8.98 -15.06 -11.68
N SER A 75 9.39 -15.42 -12.89
CA SER A 75 9.88 -14.45 -13.89
C SER A 75 8.76 -13.52 -14.36
N THR A 76 7.57 -14.05 -14.63
CA THR A 76 6.39 -13.26 -15.02
C THR A 76 5.96 -12.31 -13.91
N TYR A 77 5.97 -12.76 -12.65
CA TYR A 77 5.65 -11.89 -11.51
C TYR A 77 6.64 -10.73 -11.37
N VAL A 78 7.95 -11.01 -11.42
CA VAL A 78 8.99 -9.97 -11.33
C VAL A 78 8.95 -9.03 -12.53
N ALA A 79 8.74 -9.55 -13.75
CA ALA A 79 8.61 -8.72 -14.94
C ALA A 79 7.39 -7.80 -14.87
N PHE A 80 6.26 -8.31 -14.38
CA PHE A 80 5.04 -7.52 -14.22
C PHE A 80 5.22 -6.42 -13.17
N THR A 81 5.78 -6.73 -12.00
CA THR A 81 6.00 -5.73 -10.95
C THR A 81 7.03 -4.68 -11.38
N MET A 82 8.07 -5.05 -12.12
CA MET A 82 9.04 -4.13 -12.71
C MET A 82 8.39 -3.20 -13.74
N PHE A 83 7.54 -3.73 -14.62
CA PHE A 83 6.79 -2.95 -15.60
C PHE A 83 5.86 -1.93 -14.91
N VAL A 84 5.11 -2.37 -13.90
CA VAL A 84 4.24 -1.48 -13.11
C VAL A 84 5.05 -0.41 -12.40
N GLY A 85 6.21 -0.76 -11.83
CA GLY A 85 7.10 0.18 -11.15
C GLY A 85 7.69 1.25 -12.08
N MET A 86 8.04 0.89 -13.32
CA MET A 86 8.51 1.87 -14.31
C MET A 86 7.38 2.77 -14.81
N THR A 87 6.16 2.23 -14.96
CA THR A 87 5.02 2.99 -15.50
C THR A 87 4.43 3.97 -14.49
N PHE A 88 4.51 3.66 -13.19
CA PHE A 88 3.90 4.47 -12.13
C PHE A 88 4.92 4.88 -11.05
N PRO A 89 5.67 5.98 -11.26
CA PRO A 89 6.58 6.50 -10.25
C PRO A 89 5.86 7.19 -9.06
N PHE A 90 4.52 7.27 -9.08
CA PHE A 90 3.68 7.92 -8.06
C PHE A 90 3.34 7.00 -6.87
N PHE A 91 4.36 6.45 -6.24
CA PHE A 91 4.20 5.41 -5.20
C PHE A 91 3.34 5.87 -4.01
N GLY A 92 3.55 7.08 -3.49
CA GLY A 92 2.84 7.59 -2.32
C GLY A 92 1.32 7.73 -2.54
N GLY A 93 0.92 8.31 -3.67
CA GLY A 93 -0.50 8.47 -4.02
C GLY A 93 -1.21 7.14 -4.29
N LEU A 94 -0.55 6.21 -4.97
CA LEU A 94 -1.10 4.88 -5.28
C LEU A 94 -1.23 4.00 -4.02
N LEU A 95 -0.21 3.98 -3.17
CA LEU A 95 -0.25 3.26 -1.90
C LEU A 95 -1.33 3.83 -0.97
N GLY A 96 -1.47 5.15 -0.91
CA GLY A 96 -2.54 5.80 -0.15
C GLY A 96 -3.91 5.34 -0.64
N PHE A 97 -4.16 5.42 -1.96
CA PHE A 97 -5.43 5.01 -2.56
C PHE A 97 -5.76 3.53 -2.32
N ILE A 98 -4.84 2.62 -2.66
CA ILE A 98 -5.06 1.16 -2.53
C ILE A 98 -5.08 0.75 -1.05
N GLY A 99 -4.25 1.36 -0.21
CA GLY A 99 -4.24 1.15 1.24
C GLY A 99 -5.58 1.52 1.87
N GLY A 100 -6.10 2.71 1.58
CA GLY A 100 -7.40 3.14 2.08
C GLY A 100 -8.57 2.31 1.57
N PHE A 101 -8.56 1.97 0.28
CA PHE A 101 -9.65 1.21 -0.32
C PHE A 101 -9.64 -0.27 0.06
N ALA A 102 -8.47 -0.90 0.13
CA ALA A 102 -8.34 -2.35 0.36
C ALA A 102 -8.04 -2.69 1.82
N PHE A 103 -7.12 -2.00 2.49
CA PHE A 103 -6.78 -2.33 3.89
C PHE A 103 -7.82 -1.82 4.90
N ALA A 104 -8.42 -0.65 4.68
CA ALA A 104 -9.44 -0.15 5.61
C ALA A 104 -10.63 -1.12 5.76
N PRO A 105 -11.24 -1.66 4.68
CA PRO A 105 -12.32 -2.62 4.87
C PRO A 105 -11.84 -3.92 5.54
N THR A 106 -10.68 -4.43 5.15
CA THR A 106 -10.15 -5.67 5.70
C THR A 106 -9.82 -5.57 7.19
N THR A 107 -9.19 -4.48 7.64
CA THR A 107 -8.81 -4.33 9.06
C THR A 107 -9.96 -3.89 9.95
N TYR A 108 -10.86 -3.01 9.48
CA TYR A 108 -11.95 -2.52 10.32
C TYR A 108 -13.20 -3.40 10.26
N PHE A 109 -13.55 -3.99 9.12
CA PHE A 109 -14.82 -4.74 8.99
C PHE A 109 -14.67 -6.21 9.34
N LEU A 110 -13.57 -6.89 8.99
CA LEU A 110 -13.40 -8.32 9.30
C LEU A 110 -13.48 -8.64 10.80
N PRO A 111 -12.73 -7.98 11.71
CA PRO A 111 -12.82 -8.30 13.13
C PRO A 111 -14.18 -7.90 13.71
N CYS A 112 -14.77 -6.80 13.23
CA CYS A 112 -16.10 -6.35 13.65
C CYS A 112 -17.19 -7.37 13.29
N ILE A 113 -17.18 -7.89 12.06
CA ILE A 113 -18.11 -8.92 11.60
C ILE A 113 -17.86 -10.25 12.33
N MET A 114 -16.60 -10.68 12.48
CA MET A 114 -16.24 -11.88 13.25
C MET A 114 -16.73 -11.80 14.70
N TRP A 115 -16.52 -10.66 15.36
CA TRP A 115 -16.97 -10.45 16.74
C TRP A 115 -18.49 -10.51 16.86
N LEU A 116 -19.21 -9.89 15.92
CA LEU A 116 -20.68 -9.89 15.89
C LEU A 116 -21.26 -11.29 15.64
N LEU A 117 -20.62 -12.09 14.78
CA LEU A 117 -21.01 -13.47 14.47
C LEU A 117 -20.72 -14.43 15.64
N LEU A 118 -19.57 -14.29 16.31
CA LEU A 118 -19.15 -15.19 17.39
C LEU A 118 -19.88 -14.93 18.71
N TYR A 119 -20.07 -13.67 19.10
CA TYR A 119 -20.51 -13.34 20.46
C TYR A 119 -22.00 -13.01 20.61
N LYS A 120 -22.78 -12.97 19.50
CA LYS A 120 -24.22 -12.62 19.48
C LYS A 120 -24.55 -11.49 20.47
N SER A 121 -23.81 -10.38 20.37
CA SER A 121 -23.76 -9.35 21.42
C SER A 121 -25.12 -8.69 21.65
N LYS A 122 -25.54 -8.58 22.92
CA LYS A 122 -26.76 -7.86 23.33
C LYS A 122 -26.68 -6.40 22.87
N ARG A 123 -27.74 -5.90 22.21
CA ARG A 123 -27.88 -4.47 21.85
C ARG A 123 -27.70 -3.65 23.14
N PHE A 124 -26.87 -2.59 23.09
CA PHE A 124 -26.49 -1.68 24.20
C PHE A 124 -25.27 -2.00 25.10
N SER A 125 -24.46 -3.03 24.84
CA SER A 125 -23.16 -3.17 25.53
C SER A 125 -22.06 -2.28 24.91
N LEU A 126 -21.02 -1.90 25.67
CA LEU A 126 -19.86 -1.12 25.20
C LEU A 126 -19.23 -1.69 23.92
N SER A 127 -19.25 -3.02 23.76
CA SER A 127 -18.77 -3.70 22.56
C SER A 127 -19.61 -3.39 21.31
N TRP A 128 -20.90 -3.09 21.44
CA TRP A 128 -21.77 -2.72 20.33
C TRP A 128 -21.49 -1.28 19.85
N CYS A 129 -21.26 -0.35 20.78
CA CYS A 129 -20.88 1.02 20.45
C CYS A 129 -19.50 1.07 19.78
N SER A 130 -18.52 0.31 20.29
CA SER A 130 -17.19 0.17 19.68
C SER A 130 -17.27 -0.43 18.26
N ASN A 131 -18.11 -1.45 18.05
CA ASN A 131 -18.34 -2.03 16.73
C ASN A 131 -18.93 -1.01 15.74
N TRP A 132 -19.91 -0.20 16.18
CA TRP A 132 -20.49 0.85 15.35
C TRP A 132 -19.50 1.96 15.02
N PHE A 133 -18.67 2.37 16.01
CA PHE A 133 -17.60 3.34 15.81
C PHE A 133 -16.57 2.84 14.78
N CYS A 134 -16.13 1.58 14.88
CA CYS A 134 -15.19 0.99 13.92
C CYS A 134 -15.76 0.93 12.49
N ILE A 135 -17.06 0.67 12.33
CA ILE A 135 -17.72 0.68 11.01
C ILE A 135 -17.74 2.10 10.44
N VAL A 136 -18.19 3.10 11.23
CA VAL A 136 -18.27 4.49 10.78
C VAL A 136 -16.87 5.04 10.45
N PHE A 137 -15.89 4.75 11.29
CA PHE A 137 -14.50 5.15 11.07
C PHE A 137 -13.89 4.45 9.86
N GLY A 138 -14.15 3.16 9.66
CA GLY A 138 -13.71 2.41 8.49
C GLY A 138 -14.29 2.96 7.18
N VAL A 139 -15.59 3.31 7.16
CA VAL A 139 -16.23 3.96 6.00
C VAL A 139 -15.62 5.34 5.74
N LEU A 140 -15.39 6.15 6.78
CA LEU A 140 -14.73 7.45 6.64
C LEU A 140 -13.33 7.31 6.02
N LEU A 141 -12.51 6.38 6.49
CA LEU A 141 -11.18 6.12 5.93
C LEU A 141 -11.25 5.64 4.47
N MET A 142 -12.23 4.81 4.12
CA MET A 142 -12.44 4.32 2.76
C MET A 142 -12.82 5.45 1.79
N VAL A 143 -13.42 6.55 2.25
CA VAL A 143 -13.74 7.71 1.42
C VAL A 143 -12.59 8.72 1.38
N LEU A 144 -12.02 9.05 2.55
CA LEU A 144 -10.99 10.08 2.66
C LEU A 144 -9.67 9.69 1.98
N SER A 145 -9.30 8.41 2.08
CA SER A 145 -8.01 7.95 1.59
C SER A 145 -7.90 7.90 0.06
N PRO A 146 -8.92 7.46 -0.70
CA PRO A 146 -8.95 7.63 -2.15
C PRO A 146 -8.89 9.08 -2.60
N ILE A 147 -9.58 10.00 -1.91
CA ILE A 147 -9.55 11.43 -2.24
C ILE A 147 -8.13 11.98 -2.09
N GLY A 148 -7.44 11.66 -0.99
CA GLY A 148 -6.05 12.06 -0.77
C GLY A 148 -5.10 11.48 -1.83
N GLY A 149 -5.22 10.18 -2.11
CA GLY A 149 -4.41 9.50 -3.13
C GLY A 149 -4.61 10.08 -4.53
N LEU A 150 -5.86 10.32 -4.94
CA LEU A 150 -6.18 10.93 -6.23
C LEU A 150 -5.66 12.37 -6.33
N LYS A 151 -5.76 13.16 -5.26
CA LYS A 151 -5.26 14.55 -5.25
C LYS A 151 -3.74 14.58 -5.39
N GLN A 152 -3.03 13.65 -4.74
CA GLN A 152 -1.57 13.47 -4.88
C GLN A 152 -1.20 13.09 -6.31
N ILE A 153 -1.86 12.08 -6.88
CA ILE A 153 -1.63 11.62 -8.25
C ILE A 153 -1.87 12.75 -9.25
N ILE A 154 -2.96 13.51 -9.13
CA ILE A 154 -3.26 14.63 -10.05
C ILE A 154 -2.18 15.72 -9.97
N ASN A 155 -1.67 16.02 -8.78
CA ASN A 155 -0.64 17.05 -8.62
C ASN A 155 0.68 16.61 -9.24
N GLN A 156 1.03 15.33 -9.08
CA GLN A 156 2.25 14.73 -9.61
C GLN A 156 2.17 14.50 -11.14
N VAL A 157 1.00 14.15 -11.67
CA VAL A 157 0.78 14.02 -13.13
C VAL A 157 0.87 15.38 -13.83
N LYS A 158 0.49 16.48 -13.17
CA LYS A 158 0.62 17.84 -13.74
C LYS A 158 2.07 18.29 -13.89
N THR A 159 2.98 17.79 -13.04
CA THR A 159 4.42 18.08 -13.11
C THR A 159 5.18 17.09 -13.98
N TYR A 160 4.64 15.88 -14.19
CA TYR A 160 5.19 14.90 -15.13
C TYR A 160 4.89 15.28 -16.59
N GLN A 161 5.81 16.00 -17.21
CA GLN A 161 5.92 16.08 -18.66
C GLN A 161 6.38 14.69 -19.16
N PHE A 162 5.49 13.94 -19.82
CA PHE A 162 5.75 12.57 -20.26
C PHE A 162 6.86 12.42 -21.31
N TYR A 163 7.40 13.51 -21.86
CA TYR A 163 8.57 13.51 -22.75
C TYR A 163 9.12 14.94 -22.85
N SER A 164 10.33 15.18 -22.34
CA SER A 164 11.25 16.19 -22.89
C SER A 164 12.65 15.60 -22.92
#